data_AF-A0AAJ0F456-F1
#
_entry.id   AF-A0AAJ0F456-F1
#
_cell.length_a   1.000
_cell.length_b   1.000
_cell.length_c   1.000
_cell.angle_alpha   90.00
_cell.angle_beta   90.00
_cell.angle_gamma   90.00
#
_symmetry.space_group_name_H-M   'P 1'
#
loop_
_entity.id
_entity.type
_entity.pdbx_description
1 polymer ?
#
loop_
_entity_poly.entity_id
_entity_poly.type
_entity_poly.pdbx_seq_one_letter_code
_entity_poly.pdbx_strand_id
1 'polypeptide(L)'
;MATTREGPNIDILARAVRKTALNEHLTLPLAAAACYLVRDTSSAHLARLSRTAASLGLDPSFVSRAVLRRAGRVALALGTAGFLLSLNNWLNKWFANNWTATRRGEWDWDREIVVVTGASSGLGASIVQKLLARNPRTTIVVIDFAPLSWTPPAGSNVHYYQADLSSADVVRDVCERVRREVGHPTVLVNNAGIARGFTVLEGAYHDVELTIKTNLTAPFLMAKECLPHMVAHNHGHIVSICSMSSVVAPPGIVDYAATKNGILSLHEGLQVELARRHAAPRVRLTNGIFNFIRTPLFQGDSGIPNFLAPLLHVETVSEAIVENLYSGYGGTIYLPGIMRYISMLRGGPEWMLRIVRNSSAKYGNDFRGRQTVSDTGRLVPKE
;
A
#
# COMPACT_ATOMS: atom_id res chain seq x y z
N MET A 1 -3.74 -23.73 6.07
CA MET A 1 -3.36 -22.31 6.02
C MET A 1 -2.79 -22.05 4.64
N ALA A 2 -3.43 -21.20 3.81
CA ALA A 2 -2.82 -20.80 2.55
C ALA A 2 -1.52 -20.03 2.87
N THR A 3 -0.38 -20.57 2.45
CA THR A 3 0.93 -19.93 2.62
C THR A 3 0.97 -18.66 1.76
N THR A 4 1.45 -17.55 2.31
CA THR A 4 1.75 -16.37 1.49
C THR A 4 3.00 -16.63 0.67
N ARG A 5 3.18 -15.89 -0.44
CA ARG A 5 4.41 -15.97 -1.28
C ARG A 5 5.68 -15.72 -0.46
N GLU A 6 5.56 -14.90 0.59
CA GLU A 6 6.61 -14.51 1.52
C GLU A 6 6.93 -15.57 2.59
N GLY A 7 6.24 -16.71 2.61
CA GLY A 7 6.35 -17.70 3.69
C GLY A 7 5.73 -17.24 5.01
N PRO A 8 5.97 -17.95 6.14
CA PRO A 8 5.44 -17.58 7.45
C PRO A 8 5.94 -16.20 7.92
N ASN A 9 5.01 -15.30 8.21
CA ASN A 9 5.30 -13.94 8.68
C ASN A 9 4.22 -13.42 9.64
N ILE A 10 4.49 -12.26 10.25
CA ILE A 10 3.64 -11.63 11.24
C ILE A 10 2.25 -11.26 10.71
N ASP A 11 2.11 -10.97 9.41
CA ASP A 11 0.81 -10.66 8.81
C ASP A 11 -0.09 -11.90 8.73
N ILE A 12 0.46 -13.10 8.59
CA ILE A 12 -0.33 -14.35 8.69
C ILE A 12 -0.86 -14.50 10.11
N LEU A 13 0.00 -14.35 11.12
CA LEU A 13 -0.39 -14.45 12.53
C LEU A 13 -1.43 -13.39 12.88
N ALA A 14 -1.19 -12.12 12.51
CA ALA A 14 -2.10 -11.02 12.75
C ALA A 14 -3.46 -11.24 12.07
N ARG A 15 -3.49 -11.76 10.83
CA ARG A 15 -4.75 -12.12 10.15
C ARG A 15 -5.47 -13.28 10.84
N ALA A 16 -4.75 -14.29 11.31
CA ALA A 16 -5.35 -15.40 12.06
C ALA A 16 -5.99 -14.89 13.36
N VAL A 17 -5.26 -14.09 14.15
CA VAL A 17 -5.78 -13.43 15.36
C VAL A 17 -6.99 -12.56 15.04
N ARG A 18 -6.93 -11.77 13.95
CA ARG A 18 -8.02 -10.90 13.51
C ARG A 18 -9.28 -11.66 13.13
N LYS A 19 -9.16 -12.83 12.47
CA LYS A 19 -10.29 -13.67 12.05
C LYS A 19 -10.88 -14.52 13.19
N THR A 20 -10.15 -14.66 14.30
CA THR A 20 -10.52 -15.52 15.43
C THR A 20 -10.75 -14.70 16.71
N ALA A 21 -9.72 -14.55 17.55
CA ALA A 21 -9.81 -13.91 18.85
C ALA A 21 -10.30 -12.45 18.77
N LEU A 22 -9.85 -11.69 17.78
CA LEU A 22 -10.28 -10.30 17.59
C LEU A 22 -11.42 -10.16 16.58
N ASN A 23 -12.18 -11.22 16.28
CA ASN A 23 -13.33 -11.12 15.39
C ASN A 23 -14.59 -10.77 16.19
N GLU A 24 -15.04 -9.54 16.08
CA GLU A 24 -16.20 -9.03 16.81
C GLU A 24 -17.50 -9.81 16.51
N HIS A 25 -17.64 -10.38 15.30
CA HIS A 25 -18.80 -11.20 14.94
C HIS A 25 -18.79 -12.58 15.58
N LEU A 26 -17.64 -13.02 16.11
CA LEU A 26 -17.52 -14.26 16.87
C LEU A 26 -17.51 -13.98 18.37
N THR A 27 -16.70 -13.03 18.83
CA THR A 27 -16.44 -12.84 20.26
C THR A 27 -17.51 -12.02 20.99
N LEU A 28 -18.17 -11.06 20.34
CA LEU A 28 -19.27 -10.33 20.99
C LEU A 28 -20.50 -11.22 21.24
N PRO A 29 -20.95 -12.07 20.29
CA PRO A 29 -22.01 -13.04 20.58
C PRO A 29 -21.63 -14.04 21.68
N LEU A 30 -20.38 -14.52 21.69
CA LEU A 30 -19.89 -15.41 22.76
C LEU A 30 -19.90 -14.71 24.13
N ALA A 31 -19.52 -13.44 24.19
CA ALA A 31 -19.59 -12.63 25.41
C ALA A 31 -21.05 -12.48 25.89
N ALA A 32 -21.98 -12.17 24.98
CA ALA A 32 -23.40 -12.05 25.29
C ALA A 32 -23.98 -13.38 25.80
N ALA A 33 -23.66 -14.50 25.17
CA ALA A 33 -24.08 -15.83 25.58
C ALA A 33 -23.54 -16.20 26.98
N ALA A 34 -22.26 -15.93 27.25
CA ALA A 34 -21.65 -16.17 28.56
C ALA A 34 -22.32 -15.30 29.65
N CYS A 35 -22.58 -14.02 29.37
CA CYS A 35 -23.30 -13.12 30.28
C CYS A 35 -24.73 -13.60 30.57
N TYR A 36 -25.43 -14.13 29.56
CA TYR A 36 -26.78 -14.70 29.73
C TYR A 36 -26.76 -15.97 30.60
N LEU A 37 -25.81 -16.88 30.35
CA LEU A 37 -25.71 -18.15 31.08
C LEU A 37 -25.30 -17.97 32.55
N VAL A 38 -24.57 -16.90 32.90
CA VAL A 38 -24.14 -16.63 34.29
C VAL A 38 -25.30 -16.15 35.18
N ARG A 39 -26.40 -15.64 34.60
CA ARG A 39 -27.58 -15.17 35.34
C ARG A 39 -28.25 -16.31 36.11
N ASP A 40 -28.79 -16.01 37.29
CA ASP A 40 -29.45 -17.02 38.15
C ASP A 40 -30.66 -17.67 37.48
N THR A 41 -31.37 -16.91 36.66
CA THR A 41 -32.51 -17.37 35.85
C THR A 41 -32.15 -18.44 34.81
N SER A 42 -30.86 -18.61 34.49
CA SER A 42 -30.38 -19.52 33.44
C SER A 42 -29.91 -20.88 33.97
N SER A 43 -30.19 -21.19 35.23
CA SER A 43 -29.70 -22.40 35.91
C SER A 43 -30.09 -23.72 35.21
N ALA A 44 -31.30 -23.79 34.63
CA ALA A 44 -31.74 -24.96 33.85
C ALA A 44 -30.91 -25.16 32.57
N HIS A 45 -30.57 -24.07 31.88
CA HIS A 45 -29.72 -24.11 30.68
C HIS A 45 -28.29 -24.53 31.02
N LEU A 46 -27.72 -23.99 32.11
CA LEU A 46 -26.42 -24.39 32.61
C LEU A 46 -26.36 -25.89 32.96
N ALA A 47 -27.37 -26.41 33.65
CA ALA A 47 -27.45 -27.82 34.00
C ALA A 47 -27.56 -28.74 32.77
N ARG A 48 -28.27 -28.30 31.72
CA ARG A 48 -28.33 -29.02 30.43
C ARG A 48 -26.97 -29.02 29.74
N LEU A 49 -26.32 -27.87 29.65
CA LEU A 49 -24.99 -27.69 29.05
C LEU A 49 -23.92 -28.53 29.77
N SER A 50 -23.95 -28.55 31.09
CA SER A 50 -23.04 -29.37 31.92
C SER A 50 -23.22 -30.87 31.65
N ARG A 51 -24.46 -31.36 31.53
CA ARG A 51 -24.75 -32.75 31.15
C ARG A 51 -24.28 -33.08 29.74
N THR A 52 -24.49 -32.17 28.78
CA THR A 52 -24.01 -32.34 27.41
C THR A 52 -22.48 -32.37 27.34
N ALA A 53 -21.78 -31.49 28.08
CA ALA A 53 -20.32 -31.52 28.17
C ALA A 53 -19.82 -32.87 28.70
N ALA A 54 -20.43 -33.39 29.77
CA ALA A 54 -20.12 -34.71 30.30
C ALA A 54 -20.33 -35.83 29.26
N SER A 55 -21.41 -35.78 28.48
CA SER A 55 -21.69 -36.77 27.43
C SER A 55 -20.68 -36.75 26.27
N LEU A 56 -19.97 -35.64 26.09
CA LEU A 56 -18.90 -35.47 25.11
C LEU A 56 -17.50 -35.78 25.68
N GLY A 57 -17.41 -36.25 26.94
CA GLY A 57 -16.14 -36.52 27.61
C GLY A 57 -15.39 -35.26 28.06
N LEU A 58 -16.05 -34.10 28.09
CA LEU A 58 -15.47 -32.84 28.57
C LEU A 58 -15.75 -32.67 30.08
N ASP A 59 -14.79 -32.12 30.82
CA ASP A 59 -14.97 -31.81 32.24
C ASP A 59 -16.11 -30.77 32.42
N PRO A 60 -17.18 -31.09 33.15
CA PRO A 60 -18.28 -30.18 33.43
C PRO A 60 -17.86 -28.86 34.09
N SER A 61 -16.70 -28.83 34.75
CA SER A 61 -16.14 -27.63 35.39
C SER A 61 -15.88 -26.48 34.40
N PHE A 62 -15.65 -26.79 33.11
CA PHE A 62 -15.50 -25.81 32.04
C PHE A 62 -16.76 -24.95 31.81
N VAL A 63 -17.93 -25.45 32.22
CA VAL A 63 -19.21 -24.74 32.09
C VAL A 63 -19.68 -24.16 33.42
N SER A 64 -18.81 -24.14 34.43
CA SER A 64 -19.10 -23.49 35.70
C SER A 64 -19.30 -21.99 35.52
N ARG A 65 -20.16 -21.40 36.37
CA ARG A 65 -20.44 -19.96 36.33
C ARG A 65 -19.18 -19.10 36.49
N ALA A 66 -18.20 -19.56 37.28
CA ALA A 66 -16.92 -18.87 37.45
C ALA A 66 -16.12 -18.84 36.14
N VAL A 67 -16.01 -19.98 35.44
CA VAL A 67 -15.31 -20.06 34.15
C VAL A 67 -16.05 -19.25 33.09
N LEU A 68 -17.38 -19.39 32.97
CA LEU A 68 -18.19 -18.62 32.03
C LEU A 68 -18.10 -17.11 32.28
N ARG A 69 -18.04 -16.66 33.54
CA ARG A 69 -17.86 -15.25 33.87
C ARG A 69 -16.50 -14.72 33.42
N ARG A 70 -15.42 -15.48 33.64
CA ARG A 70 -14.07 -15.11 33.16
C ARG A 70 -14.01 -15.11 31.64
N ALA A 71 -14.48 -16.18 31.00
CA ALA A 71 -14.53 -16.32 29.55
C ALA A 71 -15.36 -15.21 28.91
N GLY A 72 -16.53 -14.86 29.48
CA GLY A 72 -17.37 -13.76 29.02
C GLY A 72 -16.68 -12.40 29.08
N ARG A 73 -15.92 -12.11 30.16
CA ARG A 73 -15.12 -10.88 30.27
C ARG A 73 -14.01 -10.81 29.23
N VAL A 74 -13.28 -11.91 29.04
CA VAL A 74 -12.22 -12.01 28.02
C VAL A 74 -12.81 -11.84 26.62
N ALA A 75 -13.90 -12.54 26.30
CA ALA A 75 -14.59 -12.43 25.02
C ALA A 75 -15.11 -11.01 24.78
N LEU A 76 -15.65 -10.34 25.81
CA LEU A 76 -16.07 -8.95 25.71
C LEU A 76 -14.91 -8.01 25.42
N ALA A 77 -13.78 -8.17 26.13
CA ALA A 77 -12.59 -7.35 25.92
C ALA A 77 -12.03 -7.53 24.51
N LEU A 78 -11.88 -8.77 24.05
CA LEU A 78 -11.41 -9.10 22.71
C LEU A 78 -12.37 -8.64 21.61
N GLY A 79 -13.68 -8.81 21.81
CA GLY A 79 -14.71 -8.35 20.88
C GLY A 79 -14.79 -6.83 20.79
N THR A 80 -14.62 -6.13 21.92
CA THR A 80 -14.53 -4.67 21.94
C THR A 80 -13.28 -4.20 21.20
N ALA A 81 -12.13 -4.82 21.44
CA ALA A 81 -10.90 -4.52 20.71
C ALA A 81 -11.05 -4.77 19.19
N GLY A 82 -11.66 -5.91 18.81
CA GLY A 82 -11.98 -6.23 17.42
C GLY A 82 -12.90 -5.21 16.76
N PHE A 83 -13.96 -4.80 17.48
CA PHE A 83 -14.89 -3.77 17.03
C PHE A 83 -14.18 -2.42 16.84
N LEU A 84 -13.33 -2.00 17.78
CA LEU A 84 -12.55 -0.76 17.67
C LEU A 84 -11.61 -0.78 16.46
N LEU A 85 -10.99 -1.94 16.17
CA LEU A 85 -10.17 -2.10 14.96
C LEU A 85 -11.00 -2.02 13.68
N SER A 86 -12.19 -2.63 13.65
CA SER A 86 -13.14 -2.53 12.53
C SER A 86 -13.63 -1.10 12.32
N LEU A 87 -14.03 -0.43 13.40
CA LEU A 87 -14.45 0.96 13.39
C LEU A 87 -13.33 1.86 12.88
N ASN A 88 -12.10 1.66 13.36
CA ASN A 88 -10.93 2.40 12.87
C ASN A 88 -10.71 2.18 11.37
N ASN A 89 -10.82 0.95 10.86
CA ASN A 89 -10.67 0.68 9.42
C ASN A 89 -11.81 1.30 8.60
N TRP A 90 -13.03 1.27 9.12
CA TRP A 90 -14.19 1.92 8.52
C TRP A 90 -13.98 3.45 8.46
N LEU A 91 -13.58 4.07 9.57
CA LEU A 91 -13.25 5.50 9.62
C LEU A 91 -12.13 5.84 8.63
N ASN A 92 -11.02 5.09 8.64
CA ASN A 92 -9.90 5.28 7.71
C ASN A 92 -10.38 5.28 6.25
N LYS A 93 -11.22 4.31 5.87
CA LYS A 93 -11.81 4.25 4.53
C LYS A 93 -12.61 5.51 4.22
N TRP A 94 -13.52 5.94 5.09
CA TRP A 94 -14.39 7.07 4.80
C TRP A 94 -13.67 8.42 4.81
N PHE A 95 -12.74 8.63 5.74
CA PHE A 95 -11.90 9.83 5.77
C PHE A 95 -10.99 9.90 4.54
N ALA A 96 -10.37 8.79 4.13
CA ALA A 96 -9.56 8.76 2.92
C ALA A 96 -10.35 9.08 1.63
N ASN A 97 -11.68 8.93 1.69
CA ASN A 97 -12.58 9.05 0.56
C ASN A 97 -13.58 10.18 0.69
N ASN A 98 -13.28 11.20 1.51
CA ASN A 98 -14.11 12.40 1.66
C ASN A 98 -15.59 12.10 1.95
N TRP A 99 -15.88 11.05 2.73
CA TRP A 99 -17.23 10.57 3.00
C TRP A 99 -18.07 10.28 1.74
N THR A 100 -17.40 10.03 0.62
CA THR A 100 -18.02 9.86 -0.69
C THR A 100 -17.93 8.41 -1.13
N ALA A 101 -19.09 7.76 -1.17
CA ALA A 101 -19.20 6.38 -1.63
C ALA A 101 -18.97 6.27 -3.14
N THR A 102 -18.30 5.19 -3.53
CA THR A 102 -18.19 4.77 -4.93
C THR A 102 -19.52 4.14 -5.36
N ARG A 103 -20.09 4.64 -6.45
CA ARG A 103 -21.37 4.17 -7.01
C ARG A 103 -21.14 2.95 -7.88
N ARG A 104 -22.18 2.10 -8.00
CA ARG A 104 -22.14 0.97 -8.93
C ARG A 104 -22.03 1.50 -10.36
N GLY A 105 -21.05 1.00 -11.12
CA GLY A 105 -20.78 1.43 -12.49
C GLY A 105 -20.07 2.78 -12.60
N GLU A 106 -19.57 3.36 -11.49
CA GLU A 106 -18.74 4.58 -11.53
C GLU A 106 -17.41 4.33 -12.24
N TRP A 107 -16.83 3.14 -12.05
CA TRP A 107 -15.61 2.68 -12.73
C TRP A 107 -15.98 1.74 -13.86
N ASP A 108 -15.81 2.20 -15.10
CA ASP A 108 -15.95 1.38 -16.31
C ASP A 108 -14.55 1.14 -16.87
N TRP A 109 -13.93 0.03 -16.43
CA TRP A 109 -12.55 -0.34 -16.77
C TRP A 109 -12.31 -0.51 -18.28
N ASP A 110 -13.34 -0.65 -19.11
CA ASP A 110 -13.20 -0.64 -20.57
C ASP A 110 -12.93 0.77 -21.13
N ARG A 111 -13.24 1.81 -20.36
CA ARG A 111 -13.08 3.23 -20.71
C ARG A 111 -12.00 3.94 -19.89
N GLU A 112 -11.55 3.34 -18.79
CA GLU A 112 -10.46 3.91 -18.00
C GLU A 112 -9.14 3.86 -18.79
N ILE A 113 -8.42 4.98 -18.77
CA ILE A 113 -7.05 5.11 -19.27
C ILE A 113 -6.12 5.18 -18.06
N VAL A 114 -5.25 4.17 -17.94
CA VAL A 114 -4.32 3.99 -16.81
C VAL A 114 -2.89 4.28 -17.24
N VAL A 115 -2.31 5.37 -16.75
CA VAL A 115 -0.89 5.68 -16.92
C VAL A 115 -0.09 5.03 -15.80
N VAL A 116 0.92 4.23 -16.13
CA VAL A 116 1.85 3.64 -15.16
C VAL A 116 3.28 4.06 -15.52
N THR A 117 3.90 4.86 -14.66
CA THR A 117 5.29 5.30 -14.86
C THR A 117 6.27 4.24 -14.36
N GLY A 118 7.42 4.07 -15.01
CA GLY A 118 8.44 3.09 -14.61
C GLY A 118 8.00 1.63 -14.75
N ALA A 119 7.14 1.32 -15.72
CA ALA A 119 6.55 -0.01 -15.91
C ALA A 119 7.24 -0.88 -16.96
N SER A 120 8.45 -0.53 -17.40
CA SER A 120 9.23 -1.42 -18.27
C SER A 120 9.75 -2.66 -17.55
N SER A 121 9.78 -2.70 -16.21
CA SER A 121 10.10 -3.90 -15.42
C SER A 121 9.56 -3.79 -13.98
N GLY A 122 9.87 -4.78 -13.13
CA GLY A 122 9.65 -4.72 -11.68
C GLY A 122 8.19 -4.51 -11.29
N LEU A 123 7.94 -3.66 -10.30
CA LEU A 123 6.60 -3.40 -9.76
C LEU A 123 5.64 -2.83 -10.80
N GLY A 124 6.08 -1.84 -11.58
CA GLY A 124 5.24 -1.23 -12.61
C GLY A 124 4.79 -2.25 -13.66
N ALA A 125 5.70 -3.10 -14.16
CA ALA A 125 5.35 -4.17 -15.09
C ALA A 125 4.32 -5.14 -14.50
N SER A 126 4.50 -5.55 -13.25
CA SER A 126 3.58 -6.45 -12.55
C SER A 126 2.19 -5.82 -12.34
N ILE A 127 2.12 -4.51 -12.06
CA ILE A 127 0.85 -3.76 -11.99
C ILE A 127 0.14 -3.82 -13.33
N VAL A 128 0.83 -3.52 -14.43
CA VAL A 128 0.25 -3.56 -15.78
C VAL A 128 -0.27 -4.96 -16.14
N GLN A 129 0.54 -5.99 -15.91
CA GLN A 129 0.15 -7.38 -16.17
C GLN A 129 -1.09 -7.79 -15.38
N LYS A 130 -1.22 -7.35 -14.12
CA LYS A 130 -2.40 -7.65 -13.29
C LYS A 130 -3.65 -6.87 -13.70
N LEU A 131 -3.49 -5.62 -14.13
CA LEU A 131 -4.59 -4.83 -14.70
C LEU A 131 -5.14 -5.53 -15.95
N LEU A 132 -4.27 -5.95 -16.86
CA LEU A 132 -4.66 -6.69 -18.07
C LEU A 132 -5.27 -8.06 -17.76
N ALA A 133 -4.71 -8.80 -16.79
CA ALA A 133 -5.25 -10.08 -16.37
C ALA A 133 -6.66 -9.95 -15.78
N ARG A 134 -6.97 -8.80 -15.17
CA ARG A 134 -8.29 -8.54 -14.60
C ARG A 134 -9.29 -8.00 -15.63
N ASN A 135 -8.86 -7.12 -16.52
CA ASN A 135 -9.64 -6.69 -17.66
C ASN A 135 -8.73 -6.39 -18.88
N PRO A 136 -8.69 -7.30 -19.87
CA PRO A 136 -7.85 -7.14 -21.07
C PRO A 136 -8.20 -5.92 -21.94
N ARG A 137 -9.40 -5.34 -21.78
CA ARG A 137 -9.85 -4.16 -22.53
C ARG A 137 -9.40 -2.83 -21.93
N THR A 138 -8.84 -2.85 -20.72
CA THR A 138 -8.33 -1.63 -20.07
C THR A 138 -7.25 -0.99 -20.93
N THR A 139 -7.35 0.32 -21.16
CA THR A 139 -6.33 1.07 -21.88
C THR A 139 -5.19 1.40 -20.93
N ILE A 140 -3.98 0.95 -21.23
CA ILE A 140 -2.82 1.15 -20.36
C ILE A 140 -1.73 1.90 -21.12
N VAL A 141 -1.19 2.94 -20.49
CA VAL A 141 -0.10 3.76 -20.99
C VAL A 141 1.11 3.54 -20.09
N VAL A 142 2.18 2.97 -20.64
CA VAL A 142 3.47 2.81 -19.97
C VAL A 142 4.39 3.96 -20.36
N ILE A 143 4.93 4.65 -19.36
CA ILE A 143 5.95 5.69 -19.56
C ILE A 143 7.20 5.32 -18.76
N ASP A 144 8.31 5.07 -19.44
CA ASP A 144 9.57 4.70 -18.81
C ASP A 144 10.75 5.19 -19.69
N PHE A 145 11.91 5.42 -19.09
CA PHE A 145 13.12 5.80 -19.85
C PHE A 145 13.72 4.59 -20.56
N ALA A 146 13.50 3.38 -20.02
CA ALA A 146 14.05 2.13 -20.51
C ALA A 146 13.04 1.37 -21.39
N PRO A 147 13.49 0.58 -22.40
CA PRO A 147 12.62 -0.29 -23.17
C PRO A 147 11.91 -1.34 -22.30
N LEU A 148 10.73 -1.78 -22.73
CA LEU A 148 9.98 -2.84 -22.05
C LEU A 148 10.80 -4.12 -21.97
N SER A 149 10.93 -4.71 -20.78
CA SER A 149 11.57 -6.02 -20.57
C SER A 149 10.59 -7.18 -20.70
N TRP A 150 9.37 -6.92 -21.15
CA TRP A 150 8.27 -7.87 -21.25
C TRP A 150 7.41 -7.50 -22.46
N THR A 151 6.74 -8.50 -23.04
CA THR A 151 5.92 -8.30 -24.24
C THR A 151 4.45 -8.17 -23.85
N PRO A 152 3.78 -7.06 -24.19
CA PRO A 152 2.33 -6.96 -24.03
C PRO A 152 1.60 -8.10 -24.75
N PRO A 153 0.54 -8.68 -24.17
CA PRO A 153 -0.25 -9.69 -24.84
C PRO A 153 -0.77 -9.19 -26.20
N ALA A 154 -0.76 -10.05 -27.22
CA ALA A 154 -1.26 -9.69 -28.54
C ALA A 154 -2.72 -9.21 -28.45
N GLY A 155 -3.02 -8.07 -29.07
CA GLY A 155 -4.35 -7.44 -29.04
C GLY A 155 -4.70 -6.71 -27.75
N SER A 156 -3.80 -6.62 -26.77
CA SER A 156 -3.99 -5.76 -25.60
C SER A 156 -3.88 -4.27 -25.95
N ASN A 157 -4.60 -3.41 -25.24
CA ASN A 157 -4.58 -1.98 -25.46
C ASN A 157 -3.47 -1.29 -24.63
N VAL A 158 -2.22 -1.69 -24.87
CA VAL A 158 -1.04 -1.16 -24.18
C VAL A 158 -0.27 -0.23 -25.11
N HIS A 159 -0.13 1.03 -24.70
CA HIS A 159 0.68 2.03 -25.38
C HIS A 159 1.97 2.27 -24.59
N TYR A 160 3.11 2.28 -25.27
CA TYR A 160 4.40 2.53 -24.64
C TYR A 160 5.03 3.82 -25.17
N TYR A 161 5.46 4.67 -24.25
CA TYR A 161 6.18 5.91 -24.52
C TYR A 161 7.52 5.87 -23.80
N GLN A 162 8.61 5.85 -24.58
CA GLN A 162 9.95 5.97 -24.02
C GLN A 162 10.24 7.45 -23.68
N ALA A 163 10.37 7.77 -22.40
CA ALA A 163 10.57 9.14 -21.93
C ALA A 163 11.31 9.16 -20.58
N ASP A 164 12.33 10.03 -20.48
CA ASP A 164 13.00 10.34 -19.22
C ASP A 164 12.23 11.42 -18.45
N LEU A 165 11.54 11.00 -17.39
CA LEU A 165 10.71 11.89 -16.58
C LEU A 165 11.51 12.84 -15.68
N SER A 166 12.84 12.75 -15.64
CA SER A 166 13.67 13.72 -14.92
C SER A 166 13.67 15.12 -15.57
N SER A 167 13.17 15.24 -16.81
CA SER A 167 13.01 16.51 -17.53
C SER A 167 11.56 16.98 -17.59
N ALA A 168 11.29 18.20 -17.13
CA ALA A 168 9.95 18.79 -17.13
C ALA A 168 9.37 18.98 -18.54
N ASP A 169 10.21 19.35 -19.52
CA ASP A 169 9.77 19.49 -20.90
C ASP A 169 9.35 18.14 -21.49
N VAL A 170 10.12 17.08 -21.21
CA VAL A 170 9.79 15.72 -21.65
C VAL A 170 8.48 15.24 -21.02
N VAL A 171 8.22 15.55 -19.75
CA VAL A 171 6.95 15.23 -19.07
C VAL A 171 5.76 15.91 -19.77
N ARG A 172 5.87 17.21 -20.07
CA ARG A 172 4.82 17.95 -20.78
C ARG A 172 4.55 17.34 -22.15
N ASP A 173 5.61 17.13 -22.93
CA ASP A 173 5.50 16.67 -24.31
C ASP A 173 4.94 15.23 -24.37
N VAL A 174 5.38 14.32 -23.49
CA VAL A 174 4.84 12.95 -23.46
C VAL A 174 3.37 12.93 -23.01
N CYS A 175 2.98 13.75 -22.03
CA CYS A 175 1.59 13.83 -21.59
C CYS A 175 0.67 14.43 -22.66
N GLU A 176 1.15 15.42 -23.43
CA GLU A 176 0.41 15.95 -24.58
C GLU A 176 0.21 14.88 -25.66
N ARG A 177 1.26 14.11 -25.98
CA ARG A 177 1.17 13.00 -26.92
C ARG A 177 0.16 11.95 -26.47
N VAL A 178 0.19 11.55 -25.20
CA VAL A 178 -0.77 10.60 -24.61
C VAL A 178 -2.21 11.11 -24.76
N ARG A 179 -2.47 12.39 -24.42
CA ARG A 179 -3.81 12.98 -24.57
C ARG A 179 -4.31 12.97 -26.00
N ARG A 180 -3.43 13.22 -26.97
CA ARG A 180 -3.78 13.28 -28.39
C ARG A 180 -3.99 11.89 -29.00
N GLU A 181 -3.14 10.93 -28.65
CA GLU A 181 -3.08 9.61 -29.30
C GLU A 181 -3.96 8.56 -28.59
N VAL A 182 -4.15 8.68 -27.28
CA VAL A 182 -4.86 7.69 -26.44
C VAL A 182 -6.10 8.31 -25.80
N GLY A 183 -5.97 9.51 -25.25
CA GLY A 183 -7.04 10.23 -24.56
C GLY A 183 -6.63 10.69 -23.16
N HIS A 184 -7.59 11.17 -22.38
CA HIS A 184 -7.32 11.74 -21.07
C HIS A 184 -7.16 10.67 -19.98
N PRO A 185 -6.00 10.62 -19.29
CA PRO A 185 -5.81 9.69 -18.18
C PRO A 185 -6.84 9.85 -17.07
N THR A 186 -7.34 8.72 -16.60
CA THR A 186 -8.28 8.59 -15.47
C THR A 186 -7.60 8.01 -14.24
N VAL A 187 -6.54 7.22 -14.45
CA VAL A 187 -5.71 6.67 -13.38
C VAL A 187 -4.25 7.00 -13.66
N LEU A 188 -3.54 7.49 -12.65
CA LEU A 188 -2.11 7.73 -12.69
C LEU A 188 -1.42 6.92 -11.58
N VAL A 189 -0.53 6.02 -11.96
CA VAL A 189 0.33 5.27 -11.04
C VAL A 189 1.74 5.85 -11.11
N ASN A 190 2.07 6.71 -10.16
CA ASN A 190 3.41 7.27 -9.94
C ASN A 190 4.31 6.20 -9.31
N ASN A 191 4.90 5.35 -10.16
CA ASN A 191 5.75 4.23 -9.78
C ASN A 191 7.23 4.43 -10.15
N ALA A 192 7.55 5.22 -11.18
CA ALA A 192 8.93 5.51 -11.56
C ALA A 192 9.76 5.98 -10.36
N GLY A 193 10.96 5.42 -10.21
CA GLY A 193 11.85 5.80 -9.14
C GLY A 193 13.23 5.17 -9.26
N ILE A 194 14.21 5.89 -8.72
CA ILE A 194 15.62 5.51 -8.69
C ILE A 194 16.16 5.60 -7.28
N ALA A 195 17.15 4.78 -6.96
CA ALA A 195 17.94 4.83 -5.73
C ALA A 195 19.38 4.51 -6.12
N ARG A 196 20.34 5.21 -5.50
CA ARG A 196 21.74 5.15 -5.91
C ARG A 196 22.67 4.50 -4.88
N GLY A 197 22.29 4.49 -3.60
CA GLY A 197 22.99 3.73 -2.57
C GLY A 197 24.30 4.37 -2.05
N PHE A 198 24.32 5.69 -1.86
CA PHE A 198 25.46 6.42 -1.28
C PHE A 198 25.06 7.26 -0.07
N THR A 199 26.01 7.56 0.81
CA THR A 199 25.81 8.58 1.85
C THR A 199 25.84 9.99 1.25
N VAL A 200 25.35 10.99 1.99
CA VAL A 200 25.39 12.40 1.57
C VAL A 200 26.81 12.89 1.31
N LEU A 201 27.82 12.31 1.96
CA LEU A 201 29.23 12.66 1.77
C LEU A 201 29.83 12.04 0.49
N GLU A 202 29.28 10.92 0.02
CA GLU A 202 29.79 10.16 -1.12
C GLU A 202 29.09 10.53 -2.43
N GLY A 203 27.79 10.84 -2.38
CA GLY A 203 26.98 11.11 -3.57
C GLY A 203 27.40 12.39 -4.29
N ALA A 204 27.45 12.35 -5.62
CA ALA A 204 27.70 13.55 -6.42
C ALA A 204 26.45 14.46 -6.43
N TYR A 205 26.65 15.75 -6.66
CA TYR A 205 25.54 16.73 -6.78
C TYR A 205 24.48 16.30 -7.79
N HIS A 206 24.92 15.79 -8.96
CA HIS A 206 24.01 15.36 -10.01
C HIS A 206 23.21 14.11 -9.61
N ASP A 207 23.73 13.25 -8.74
CA ASP A 207 22.99 12.07 -8.29
C ASP A 207 21.78 12.49 -7.43
N VAL A 208 22.00 13.42 -6.50
CA VAL A 208 20.94 13.95 -5.63
C VAL A 208 19.88 14.67 -6.47
N GLU A 209 20.33 15.52 -7.40
CA GLU A 209 19.42 16.24 -8.31
C GLU A 209 18.57 15.27 -9.14
N LEU A 210 19.19 14.21 -9.67
CA LEU A 210 18.50 13.22 -10.47
C LEU A 210 17.49 12.41 -9.64
N THR A 211 17.85 12.03 -8.41
CA THR A 211 16.92 11.36 -7.47
C THR A 211 15.72 12.26 -7.18
N ILE A 212 15.94 13.55 -6.90
CA ILE A 212 14.85 14.52 -6.67
C ILE A 212 13.98 14.68 -7.91
N LYS A 213 14.57 14.89 -9.08
CA LYS A 213 13.83 15.08 -10.33
C LYS A 213 12.96 13.86 -10.65
N THR A 214 13.53 12.66 -10.57
CA THR A 214 12.83 11.43 -10.95
C THR A 214 11.81 10.99 -9.90
N ASN A 215 12.16 11.04 -8.63
CA ASN A 215 11.31 10.49 -7.58
C ASN A 215 10.31 11.50 -7.03
N LEU A 216 10.55 12.81 -7.14
CA LEU A 216 9.68 13.83 -6.53
C LEU A 216 9.09 14.76 -7.58
N THR A 217 9.93 15.45 -8.36
CA THR A 217 9.45 16.44 -9.34
C THR A 217 8.57 15.78 -10.41
N ALA A 218 8.97 14.63 -10.95
CA ALA A 218 8.21 13.91 -11.95
C ALA A 218 6.79 13.53 -11.47
N PRO A 219 6.57 12.90 -10.31
CA PRO A 219 5.22 12.67 -9.77
C PRO A 219 4.35 13.93 -9.66
N PHE A 220 4.93 15.07 -9.23
CA PHE A 220 4.22 16.35 -9.18
C PHE A 220 3.78 16.81 -10.59
N LEU A 221 4.67 16.74 -11.57
CA LEU A 221 4.39 17.16 -12.94
C LEU A 221 3.41 16.21 -13.65
N MET A 222 3.56 14.90 -13.47
CA MET A 222 2.60 13.92 -13.98
C MET A 222 1.20 14.16 -13.40
N ALA A 223 1.10 14.42 -12.10
CA ALA A 223 -0.17 14.80 -11.48
C ALA A 223 -0.71 16.10 -12.09
N LYS A 224 0.12 17.14 -12.24
CA LYS A 224 -0.27 18.41 -12.89
C LYS A 224 -0.85 18.21 -14.29
N GLU A 225 -0.30 17.28 -15.07
CA GLU A 225 -0.75 16.99 -16.45
C GLU A 225 -2.04 16.15 -16.51
N CYS A 226 -2.29 15.29 -15.53
CA CYS A 226 -3.48 14.41 -15.49
C CYS A 226 -4.67 15.03 -14.73
N LEU A 227 -4.40 15.81 -13.68
CA LEU A 227 -5.41 16.35 -12.77
C LEU A 227 -6.51 17.21 -13.43
N PRO A 228 -6.23 18.07 -14.43
CA PRO A 228 -7.27 18.94 -14.99
C PRO A 228 -8.51 18.18 -15.47
N HIS A 229 -8.30 17.06 -16.17
CA HIS A 229 -9.41 16.21 -16.63
C HIS A 229 -10.11 15.51 -15.46
N MET A 230 -9.33 14.95 -14.51
CA MET A 230 -9.88 14.26 -13.34
C MET A 230 -10.75 15.18 -12.48
N VAL A 231 -10.29 16.41 -12.27
CA VAL A 231 -11.01 17.44 -11.51
C VAL A 231 -12.27 17.87 -12.25
N ALA A 232 -12.18 18.17 -13.55
CA ALA A 232 -13.33 18.60 -14.35
C ALA A 232 -14.48 17.58 -14.35
N HIS A 233 -14.14 16.28 -14.29
CA HIS A 233 -15.12 15.19 -14.27
C HIS A 233 -15.44 14.68 -12.85
N ASN A 234 -14.73 15.18 -11.83
CA ASN A 234 -14.76 14.65 -10.47
C ASN A 234 -14.64 13.10 -10.48
N HIS A 235 -13.70 12.60 -11.26
CA HIS A 235 -13.44 11.17 -11.48
C HIS A 235 -11.97 10.95 -11.77
N GLY A 236 -11.35 10.03 -11.04
CA GLY A 236 -9.98 9.62 -11.29
C GLY A 236 -9.31 9.04 -10.07
N HIS A 237 -8.12 8.47 -10.23
CA HIS A 237 -7.36 7.85 -9.16
C HIS A 237 -5.85 8.08 -9.33
N ILE A 238 -5.19 8.69 -8.36
CA ILE A 238 -3.72 8.77 -8.35
C ILE A 238 -3.17 7.80 -7.29
N VAL A 239 -2.29 6.91 -7.72
CA VAL A 239 -1.54 5.99 -6.87
C VAL A 239 -0.10 6.45 -6.78
N SER A 240 0.39 6.66 -5.56
CA SER A 240 1.78 7.00 -5.29
C SER A 240 2.51 5.82 -4.66
N ILE A 241 3.64 5.41 -5.27
CA ILE A 241 4.49 4.35 -4.71
C ILE A 241 5.56 4.99 -3.79
N CYS A 242 5.23 5.01 -2.50
CA CYS A 242 6.13 5.42 -1.43
C CYS A 242 6.94 4.23 -0.89
N SER A 243 7.63 4.46 0.23
CA SER A 243 8.48 3.45 0.87
C SER A 243 8.46 3.62 2.39
N MET A 244 8.78 2.56 3.14
CA MET A 244 9.09 2.68 4.57
C MET A 244 10.25 3.64 4.86
N SER A 245 11.13 3.89 3.88
CA SER A 245 12.15 4.95 3.96
C SER A 245 11.57 6.37 4.13
N SER A 246 10.29 6.58 3.79
CA SER A 246 9.59 7.85 4.05
C SER A 246 9.37 8.09 5.56
N VAL A 247 9.39 7.02 6.35
CA VAL A 247 9.15 7.03 7.81
C VAL A 247 10.47 6.89 8.56
N VAL A 248 11.28 5.90 8.17
CA VAL A 248 12.57 5.58 8.79
C VAL A 248 13.62 5.56 7.69
N ALA A 249 14.44 6.60 7.60
CA ALA A 249 15.47 6.74 6.59
C ALA A 249 16.75 5.98 6.99
N PRO A 250 17.12 4.89 6.30
CA PRO A 250 18.39 4.22 6.52
C PRO A 250 19.56 5.07 5.99
N PRO A 251 20.77 4.94 6.55
CA PRO A 251 21.95 5.57 5.98
C PRO A 251 22.23 5.00 4.58
N GLY A 252 22.81 5.80 3.68
CA GLY A 252 23.12 5.37 2.31
C GLY A 252 21.99 5.55 1.29
N ILE A 253 20.80 5.99 1.71
CA ILE A 253 19.67 6.30 0.81
C ILE A 253 18.89 7.53 1.30
N VAL A 254 19.59 8.52 1.86
CA VAL A 254 18.96 9.71 2.48
C VAL A 254 18.25 10.59 1.44
N ASP A 255 18.85 10.76 0.26
CA ASP A 255 18.24 11.46 -0.88
C ASP A 255 16.94 10.77 -1.33
N TYR A 256 16.98 9.45 -1.51
CA TYR A 256 15.82 8.63 -1.82
C TYR A 256 14.74 8.75 -0.74
N ALA A 257 15.10 8.58 0.53
CA ALA A 257 14.17 8.70 1.66
C ALA A 257 13.49 10.07 1.72
N ALA A 258 14.25 11.15 1.48
CA ALA A 258 13.73 12.51 1.40
C ALA A 258 12.70 12.64 0.26
N THR A 259 12.98 12.11 -0.93
CA THR A 259 12.01 12.13 -2.04
C THR A 259 10.74 11.33 -1.74
N LYS A 260 10.84 10.15 -1.12
CA LYS A 260 9.68 9.33 -0.77
C LYS A 260 8.81 9.98 0.30
N ASN A 261 9.40 10.70 1.25
CA ASN A 261 8.67 11.57 2.18
C ASN A 261 8.01 12.77 1.47
N GLY A 262 8.68 13.35 0.47
CA GLY A 262 8.11 14.39 -0.39
C GLY A 262 6.87 13.91 -1.16
N ILE A 263 6.89 12.70 -1.74
CA ILE A 263 5.70 12.12 -2.40
C ILE A 263 4.56 11.87 -1.40
N LEU A 264 4.88 11.38 -0.19
CA LEU A 264 3.89 11.23 0.88
C LEU A 264 3.23 12.58 1.19
N SER A 265 4.02 13.65 1.30
CA SER A 265 3.52 15.01 1.53
C SER A 265 2.68 15.54 0.36
N LEU A 266 3.08 15.25 -0.89
CA LEU A 266 2.26 15.53 -2.08
C LEU A 266 0.90 14.86 -1.97
N HIS A 267 0.85 13.57 -1.62
CA HIS A 267 -0.40 12.83 -1.48
C HIS A 267 -1.31 13.45 -0.42
N GLU A 268 -0.78 13.77 0.76
CA GLU A 268 -1.52 14.38 1.87
C GLU A 268 -2.06 15.77 1.50
N GLY A 269 -1.23 16.62 0.91
CA GLY A 269 -1.63 17.95 0.47
C GLY A 269 -2.67 17.91 -0.66
N LEU A 270 -2.43 17.08 -1.68
CA LEU A 270 -3.32 16.94 -2.83
C LEU A 270 -4.70 16.41 -2.42
N GLN A 271 -4.78 15.53 -1.43
CA GLN A 271 -6.06 15.04 -0.91
C GLN A 271 -6.96 16.19 -0.43
N VAL A 272 -6.37 17.13 0.30
CA VAL A 272 -7.07 18.29 0.83
C VAL A 272 -7.38 19.29 -0.29
N GLU A 273 -6.45 19.53 -1.21
CA GLU A 273 -6.66 20.41 -2.37
C GLU A 273 -7.82 19.94 -3.25
N LEU A 274 -7.87 18.66 -3.60
CA LEU A 274 -8.95 18.09 -4.41
C LEU A 274 -10.32 18.30 -3.76
N ALA A 275 -10.43 17.99 -2.47
CA ALA A 275 -11.70 18.08 -1.75
C ALA A 275 -12.13 19.53 -1.45
N ARG A 276 -11.17 20.42 -1.14
CA ARG A 276 -11.46 21.75 -0.56
C ARG A 276 -11.22 22.93 -1.49
N ARG A 277 -10.35 22.78 -2.49
CA ARG A 277 -10.02 23.84 -3.45
C ARG A 277 -10.58 23.57 -4.84
N HIS A 278 -10.74 22.31 -5.22
CA HIS A 278 -11.19 21.92 -6.56
C HIS A 278 -12.60 21.31 -6.61
N ALA A 279 -13.27 21.16 -5.46
CA ALA A 279 -14.60 20.54 -5.36
C ALA A 279 -14.68 19.15 -6.04
N ALA A 280 -13.57 18.41 -6.01
CA ALA A 280 -13.41 17.12 -6.68
C ALA A 280 -13.19 15.97 -5.67
N PRO A 281 -14.10 15.74 -4.70
CA PRO A 281 -13.91 14.77 -3.62
C PRO A 281 -13.89 13.29 -4.08
N ARG A 282 -14.28 13.01 -5.33
CA ARG A 282 -14.30 11.67 -5.93
C ARG A 282 -13.03 11.33 -6.70
N VAL A 283 -12.13 12.29 -6.92
CA VAL A 283 -10.77 11.98 -7.36
C VAL A 283 -10.05 11.31 -6.20
N ARG A 284 -9.79 10.01 -6.35
CA ARG A 284 -9.26 9.13 -5.31
C ARG A 284 -7.75 9.22 -5.26
N LEU A 285 -7.20 9.04 -4.08
CA LEU A 285 -5.75 8.94 -3.90
C LEU A 285 -5.43 7.65 -3.14
N THR A 286 -4.43 6.92 -3.62
CA THR A 286 -3.86 5.78 -2.91
C THR A 286 -2.38 5.97 -2.68
N ASN A 287 -1.93 5.61 -1.49
CA ASN A 287 -0.53 5.64 -1.13
C ASN A 287 -0.05 4.22 -0.79
N GLY A 288 0.94 3.73 -1.51
CA GLY A 288 1.61 2.47 -1.22
C GLY A 288 2.85 2.70 -0.36
N ILE A 289 2.83 2.34 0.92
CA ILE A 289 3.99 2.38 1.80
C ILE A 289 4.50 0.95 1.99
N PHE A 290 5.55 0.63 1.24
CA PHE A 290 6.09 -0.73 1.18
C PHE A 290 7.47 -0.80 1.79
N ASN A 291 7.75 -1.94 2.44
CA ASN A 291 9.11 -2.34 2.75
C ASN A 291 9.82 -2.89 1.50
N PHE A 292 11.06 -3.37 1.64
CA PHE A 292 11.86 -3.92 0.54
C PHE A 292 11.07 -4.90 -0.35
N ILE A 293 11.12 -4.67 -1.66
CA ILE A 293 10.46 -5.47 -2.69
C ILE A 293 11.53 -6.09 -3.59
N ARG A 294 11.37 -7.37 -3.94
CA ARG A 294 12.25 -8.09 -4.88
C ARG A 294 12.15 -7.50 -6.28
N THR A 295 12.97 -6.50 -6.58
CA THR A 295 12.96 -5.80 -7.87
C THR A 295 14.39 -5.50 -8.30
N PRO A 296 14.63 -5.16 -9.58
CA PRO A 296 15.95 -4.70 -10.00
C PRO A 296 16.48 -3.47 -9.24
N LEU A 297 15.61 -2.72 -8.54
CA LEU A 297 16.02 -1.57 -7.73
C LEU A 297 16.82 -1.99 -6.48
N PHE A 298 16.49 -3.12 -5.87
CA PHE A 298 17.08 -3.62 -4.63
C PHE A 298 17.38 -5.12 -4.76
N GLN A 299 18.66 -5.47 -4.68
CA GLN A 299 19.12 -6.86 -4.79
C GLN A 299 19.91 -7.21 -3.53
N GLY A 300 19.26 -7.76 -2.49
CA GLY A 300 20.01 -8.11 -1.29
C GLY A 300 19.13 -8.59 -0.14
N ASP A 301 19.77 -8.88 0.99
CA ASP A 301 19.10 -9.09 2.26
C ASP A 301 18.79 -7.73 2.90
N SER A 302 17.56 -7.57 3.38
CA SER A 302 17.13 -6.37 4.10
C SER A 302 17.81 -6.20 5.46
N GLY A 303 18.37 -7.28 6.03
CA GLY A 303 18.92 -7.28 7.40
C GLY A 303 17.84 -7.23 8.48
N ILE A 304 16.56 -7.38 8.11
CA ILE A 304 15.42 -7.40 9.02
C ILE A 304 14.93 -8.86 9.14
N PRO A 305 14.55 -9.33 10.35
CA PRO A 305 14.02 -10.68 10.50
C PRO A 305 12.82 -10.93 9.57
N ASN A 306 12.92 -11.98 8.75
CA ASN A 306 11.92 -12.31 7.72
C ASN A 306 10.50 -12.47 8.30
N PHE A 307 10.38 -12.94 9.55
CA PHE A 307 9.08 -13.03 10.21
C PHE A 307 8.40 -11.66 10.40
N LEU A 308 9.17 -10.62 10.73
CA LEU A 308 8.64 -9.27 10.99
C LEU A 308 8.46 -8.48 9.71
N ALA A 309 9.45 -8.53 8.82
CA ALA A 309 9.44 -7.77 7.57
C ALA A 309 10.06 -8.59 6.43
N PRO A 310 9.29 -9.51 5.83
CA PRO A 310 9.80 -10.33 4.74
C PRO A 310 10.11 -9.47 3.51
N LEU A 311 11.09 -9.91 2.73
CA LEU A 311 11.37 -9.32 1.42
C LEU A 311 10.22 -9.64 0.47
N LEU A 312 9.42 -8.61 0.13
CA LEU A 312 8.12 -8.75 -0.52
C LEU A 312 8.23 -9.21 -1.98
N HIS A 313 7.34 -10.10 -2.40
CA HIS A 313 7.18 -10.42 -3.82
C HIS A 313 6.48 -9.27 -4.53
N VAL A 314 6.91 -9.02 -5.78
CA VAL A 314 6.32 -7.98 -6.63
C VAL A 314 4.83 -8.22 -6.81
N GLU A 315 4.43 -9.48 -7.00
CA GLU A 315 3.05 -9.88 -7.23
C GLU A 315 2.15 -9.59 -6.03
N THR A 316 2.67 -9.71 -4.82
CA THR A 316 1.90 -9.42 -3.60
C THR A 316 1.61 -7.93 -3.50
N VAL A 317 2.59 -7.08 -3.84
CA VAL A 317 2.43 -5.62 -3.81
C VAL A 317 1.52 -5.15 -4.94
N SER A 318 1.73 -5.63 -6.17
CA SER A 318 0.91 -5.26 -7.32
C SER A 318 -0.54 -5.77 -7.19
N GLU A 319 -0.77 -6.95 -6.59
CA GLU A 319 -2.13 -7.42 -6.24
C GLU A 319 -2.82 -6.45 -5.29
N ALA A 320 -2.16 -6.03 -4.22
CA ALA A 320 -2.76 -5.11 -3.26
C ALA A 320 -3.12 -3.76 -3.89
N ILE A 321 -2.28 -3.24 -4.78
CA ILE A 321 -2.54 -2.00 -5.53
C ILE A 321 -3.74 -2.18 -6.47
N VAL A 322 -3.75 -3.25 -7.27
CA VAL A 322 -4.83 -3.50 -8.24
C VAL A 322 -6.16 -3.78 -7.55
N GLU A 323 -6.20 -4.55 -6.46
CA GLU A 323 -7.43 -4.74 -5.68
C GLU A 323 -7.92 -3.43 -5.05
N ASN A 324 -7.02 -2.55 -4.62
CA ASN A 324 -7.43 -1.24 -4.13
C ASN A 324 -8.00 -0.36 -5.24
N LEU A 325 -7.37 -0.31 -6.42
CA LEU A 325 -7.90 0.37 -7.61
C LEU A 325 -9.30 -0.14 -7.95
N TYR A 326 -9.48 -1.46 -8.07
CA TYR A 326 -10.78 -2.08 -8.40
C TYR A 326 -11.84 -1.94 -7.29
N SER A 327 -11.42 -1.68 -6.04
CA SER A 327 -12.38 -1.32 -4.99
C SER A 327 -13.06 0.03 -5.25
N GLY A 328 -12.43 0.88 -6.07
CA GLY A 328 -12.87 2.25 -6.36
C GLY A 328 -12.73 3.22 -5.19
N TYR A 329 -12.01 2.82 -4.14
CA TYR A 329 -11.72 3.64 -2.96
C TYR A 329 -10.22 3.93 -2.85
N GLY A 330 -9.88 5.16 -2.49
CA GLY A 330 -8.53 5.54 -2.08
C GLY A 330 -8.16 5.04 -0.68
N GLY A 331 -6.88 5.13 -0.33
CA GLY A 331 -6.37 4.80 1.01
C GLY A 331 -4.87 4.53 1.06
N THR A 332 -4.36 4.22 2.24
CA THR A 332 -2.95 3.86 2.42
C THR A 332 -2.79 2.34 2.56
N ILE A 333 -1.97 1.75 1.70
CA ILE A 333 -1.61 0.34 1.70
C ILE A 333 -0.26 0.19 2.38
N TYR A 334 -0.21 -0.56 3.48
CA TYR A 334 1.03 -0.93 4.15
C TYR A 334 1.36 -2.38 3.85
N LEU A 335 2.56 -2.66 3.34
CA LEU A 335 3.07 -4.03 3.23
C LEU A 335 4.51 -4.12 3.76
N PRO A 336 4.79 -5.07 4.69
CA PRO A 336 3.80 -5.85 5.44
C PRO A 336 2.91 -4.95 6.32
N GLY A 337 1.70 -5.41 6.64
CA GLY A 337 0.66 -4.61 7.30
C GLY A 337 1.05 -4.11 8.69
N ILE A 338 1.95 -4.80 9.39
CA ILE A 338 2.50 -4.36 10.68
C ILE A 338 3.20 -2.98 10.58
N MET A 339 3.71 -2.61 9.42
CA MET A 339 4.46 -1.35 9.20
C MET A 339 3.61 -0.10 9.43
N ARG A 340 2.27 -0.24 9.38
CA ARG A 340 1.34 0.82 9.76
C ARG A 340 1.63 1.36 11.16
N TYR A 341 1.95 0.49 12.12
CA TYR A 341 2.19 0.91 13.50
C TYR A 341 3.57 1.57 13.69
N ILE A 342 4.56 1.18 12.89
CA ILE A 342 5.85 1.89 12.86
C ILE A 342 5.65 3.32 12.37
N SER A 343 4.78 3.52 11.39
CA SER A 343 4.44 4.86 10.88
C SER A 343 3.80 5.75 11.95
N MET A 344 3.00 5.17 12.85
CA MET A 344 2.39 5.91 13.97
C MET A 344 3.40 6.42 14.98
N LEU A 345 4.59 5.82 15.07
CA LEU A 345 5.65 6.28 15.98
C LEU A 345 6.08 7.73 15.68
N ARG A 346 5.84 8.24 14.46
CA ARG A 346 6.12 9.64 14.11
C ARG A 346 5.37 10.65 14.97
N GLY A 347 4.22 10.26 15.54
CA GLY A 347 3.45 11.07 16.48
C GLY A 347 3.79 10.83 17.96
N GLY A 348 4.72 9.92 18.25
CA GLY A 348 5.15 9.59 19.61
C GLY A 348 6.33 10.43 20.10
N PRO A 349 6.81 10.19 21.34
CA PRO A 349 8.02 10.82 21.86
C PRO A 349 9.25 10.57 20.99
N GLU A 350 10.05 11.61 20.78
CA GLU A 350 11.21 11.60 19.88
C GLU A 350 12.23 10.48 20.18
N TRP A 351 12.40 10.11 21.45
CA TRP A 351 13.33 9.04 21.83
C TRP A 351 12.96 7.68 21.23
N MET A 352 11.66 7.38 21.07
CA MET A 352 11.20 6.12 20.45
C MET A 352 11.61 6.06 18.99
N LEU A 353 11.39 7.16 18.26
CA LEU A 353 11.79 7.29 16.86
C LEU A 353 13.30 7.19 16.69
N ARG A 354 14.08 7.77 17.60
CA ARG A 354 15.54 7.69 17.55
C ARG A 354 16.06 6.28 17.72
N ILE A 355 15.46 5.47 18.60
CA ILE A 355 15.81 4.04 18.74
C ILE A 355 15.57 3.32 17.41
N VAL A 356 14.41 3.52 16.80
CA VAL A 356 14.06 2.88 15.52
C VAL A 356 15.00 3.36 14.39
N ARG A 357 15.25 4.67 14.28
CA ARG A 357 16.17 5.25 13.28
C ARG A 357 17.58 4.70 13.45
N ASN A 358 18.11 4.65 14.67
CA ASN A 358 19.44 4.12 14.92
C ASN A 358 19.52 2.62 14.56
N SER A 359 18.45 1.85 14.77
CA SER A 359 18.41 0.44 14.35
C SER A 359 18.52 0.25 12.83
N SER A 360 18.10 1.24 12.03
CA SER A 360 18.12 1.18 10.56
C SER A 360 19.52 1.23 9.96
N ALA A 361 20.53 1.59 10.76
CA ALA A 361 21.93 1.52 10.35
C ALA A 361 22.41 0.10 9.99
N LYS A 362 21.66 -0.92 10.42
CA LYS A 362 21.94 -2.34 10.12
C LYS A 362 21.27 -2.84 8.85
N TYR A 363 20.42 -2.03 8.22
CA TYR A 363 19.67 -2.48 7.04
C TYR A 363 20.60 -2.58 5.83
N GLY A 364 20.33 -3.55 4.96
CA GLY A 364 21.08 -3.74 3.72
C GLY A 364 20.90 -2.56 2.77
N ASN A 365 22.00 -2.11 2.18
CA ASN A 365 22.04 -0.95 1.28
C ASN A 365 22.32 -1.31 -0.19
N ASP A 366 21.97 -2.53 -0.62
CA ASP A 366 22.26 -2.99 -1.99
C ASP A 366 21.25 -2.46 -3.03
N PHE A 367 21.19 -1.12 -3.11
CA PHE A 367 20.43 -0.38 -4.10
C PHE A 367 21.30 -0.11 -5.32
N ARG A 368 21.08 -0.88 -6.39
CA ARG A 368 21.87 -0.74 -7.63
C ARG A 368 21.12 -0.06 -8.77
N GLY A 369 19.78 -0.11 -8.75
CA GLY A 369 18.95 0.38 -9.87
C GLY A 369 19.21 -0.32 -11.21
N ARG A 370 18.39 -0.02 -12.22
CA ARG A 370 18.56 -0.50 -13.62
C ARG A 370 19.37 0.45 -14.50
N GLN A 371 19.81 1.56 -13.94
CA GLN A 371 20.36 2.70 -14.64
C GLN A 371 21.80 2.96 -14.21
N THR A 372 22.63 3.40 -15.14
CA THR A 372 23.83 4.17 -14.85
C THR A 372 23.53 5.66 -15.05
N VAL A 373 24.40 6.51 -14.50
CA VAL A 373 24.32 7.95 -14.72
C VAL A 373 25.55 8.31 -15.52
N SER A 374 25.35 8.97 -16.66
CA SER A 374 26.46 9.50 -17.45
C SER A 374 27.21 10.59 -16.67
N ASP A 375 28.43 10.92 -17.08
CA ASP A 375 29.20 12.04 -16.51
C ASP A 375 28.44 13.38 -16.60
N THR A 376 27.45 13.47 -17.49
CA THR A 376 26.56 14.62 -17.70
C THR A 376 25.27 14.57 -16.87
N GLY A 377 25.10 13.61 -15.96
CA GLY A 377 23.96 13.52 -15.05
C GLY A 377 22.67 12.97 -15.68
N ARG A 378 22.74 12.33 -16.86
CA ARG A 378 21.59 11.73 -17.54
C ARG A 378 21.45 10.24 -17.25
N LEU A 379 20.22 9.75 -17.25
CA LEU A 379 19.93 8.32 -17.12
C LEU A 379 20.36 7.58 -18.38
N VAL A 380 21.16 6.54 -18.21
CA VAL A 380 21.51 5.59 -19.27
C VAL A 380 21.05 4.19 -18.83
N PRO A 381 20.35 3.43 -19.67
CA PRO A 381 20.03 2.03 -19.37
C PRO A 381 21.32 1.23 -19.13
N LYS A 382 21.32 0.33 -18.14
CA LYS A 382 22.37 -0.68 -18.04
C LYS A 382 22.23 -1.65 -19.21
N GLU A 383 23.35 -1.94 -19.89
CA GLU A 383 23.44 -2.95 -20.96
C GLU A 383 23.08 -4.35 -20.46
#